data_AF-A0A9D5ZCX2-F1
#
_entry.id   AF-A0A9D5ZCX2-F1
#
_cell.length_a   1.000
_cell.length_b   1.000
_cell.length_c   1.000
_cell.angle_alpha   90.00
_cell.angle_beta   90.00
_cell.angle_gamma   90.00
#
_symmetry.space_group_name_H-M   'P 1'
#
loop_
_entity.id
_entity.type
_entity.pdbx_description
1 polymer ?
#
loop_
_entity_poly.entity_id
_entity_poly.type
_entity_poly.pdbx_seq_one_letter_code
_entity_poly.pdbx_strand_id
1 'polypeptide(L)'
;MKSIIPKLYDVFIKEGYRPMGGYPAHRLFNIIAAQFTTFLKDGMLVGDFGLSLQEVQFLEGFTDYLNPGTILVVGNAHGWSTVALALMFPEASVIAVDIDSDGIAFTNGLARKNGLNITCISGRSPEDVSRIVRQQGLKTLDLILIDACHTVEAVENDFSAIHPYLNENSVILFHDLMDHKMVPGFVAILKKTGLYGKLLTRTTSGMGVAYQQVSPQLASYLDCFNDHPENYNHYRDQIEHLSGKHASGLN
;
A
#
# COMPACT_ATOMS: atom_id res chain seq x y z
N MET A 1 -16.97 9.20 -7.44
CA MET A 1 -17.18 7.74 -7.64
C MET A 1 -18.05 7.20 -6.50
N LYS A 2 -18.75 6.05 -6.63
CA LYS A 2 -19.29 5.32 -5.46
C LYS A 2 -18.16 4.51 -4.85
N SER A 3 -18.11 4.37 -3.51
CA SER A 3 -17.03 3.62 -2.87
C SER A 3 -16.95 2.17 -3.37
N ILE A 4 -15.73 1.68 -3.60
CA ILE A 4 -15.37 0.33 -4.02
C ILE A 4 -15.47 -0.67 -2.88
N ILE A 5 -15.51 -0.24 -1.61
CA ILE A 5 -15.45 -1.13 -0.44
C ILE A 5 -16.52 -2.24 -0.48
N PRO A 6 -17.82 -1.96 -0.73
CA PRO A 6 -18.82 -3.04 -0.79
C PRO A 6 -18.50 -4.06 -1.89
N LYS A 7 -18.08 -3.58 -3.07
CA LYS A 7 -17.71 -4.46 -4.20
C LYS A 7 -16.45 -5.24 -3.90
N LEU A 8 -15.46 -4.63 -3.24
CA LEU A 8 -14.23 -5.28 -2.80
C LEU A 8 -14.56 -6.43 -1.85
N TYR A 9 -15.39 -6.22 -0.83
CA TYR A 9 -15.86 -7.28 0.05
C TYR A 9 -16.57 -8.42 -0.70
N ASP A 10 -17.47 -8.07 -1.63
CA ASP A 10 -18.21 -9.05 -2.41
C ASP A 10 -17.31 -9.97 -3.24
N VAL A 11 -16.19 -9.45 -3.78
CA VAL A 11 -15.22 -10.25 -4.55
C VAL A 11 -14.68 -11.41 -3.73
N PHE A 12 -14.32 -11.16 -2.46
CA PHE A 12 -13.75 -12.19 -1.57
C PHE A 12 -14.83 -13.09 -0.94
N ILE A 13 -15.96 -12.50 -0.51
CA ILE A 13 -17.04 -13.25 0.16
C ILE A 13 -17.63 -14.33 -0.76
N LYS A 14 -17.76 -14.04 -2.06
CA LYS A 14 -18.23 -15.02 -3.06
C LYS A 14 -17.34 -16.25 -3.19
N GLU A 15 -16.07 -16.12 -2.79
CA GLU A 15 -15.09 -17.22 -2.79
C GLU A 15 -14.93 -17.85 -1.40
N GLY A 16 -15.77 -17.48 -0.44
CA GLY A 16 -15.73 -17.99 0.94
C GLY A 16 -14.71 -17.32 1.85
N TYR A 17 -14.07 -16.23 1.41
CA TYR A 17 -13.13 -15.46 2.21
C TYR A 17 -13.84 -14.21 2.74
N ARG A 18 -14.05 -14.14 4.05
CA ARG A 18 -14.64 -12.96 4.67
C ARG A 18 -13.53 -11.99 5.08
N PRO A 19 -13.41 -10.79 4.49
CA PRO A 19 -12.41 -9.83 4.93
C PRO A 19 -12.67 -9.39 6.38
N MET A 20 -11.61 -9.36 7.18
CA MET A 20 -11.58 -8.99 8.59
C MET A 20 -10.50 -7.93 8.79
N GLY A 21 -10.84 -6.80 9.37
CA GLY A 21 -9.88 -5.70 9.56
C GLY A 21 -10.58 -4.39 9.90
N GLY A 22 -9.80 -3.33 10.06
CA GLY A 22 -10.30 -1.98 10.39
C GLY A 22 -10.77 -1.83 11.84
N TYR A 23 -10.42 -2.77 12.73
CA TYR A 23 -10.77 -2.67 14.14
C TYR A 23 -9.78 -1.76 14.87
N PRO A 24 -10.24 -0.81 15.69
CA PRO A 24 -9.34 -0.05 16.55
C PRO A 24 -8.56 -0.99 17.48
N ALA A 25 -7.22 -0.90 17.48
CA ALA A 25 -6.36 -1.83 18.21
C ALA A 25 -6.73 -1.96 19.70
N HIS A 26 -7.10 -0.86 20.36
CA HIS A 26 -7.49 -0.86 21.78
C HIS A 26 -8.72 -1.73 22.09
N ARG A 27 -9.56 -2.05 21.10
CA ARG A 27 -10.70 -2.96 21.26
C ARG A 27 -10.28 -4.42 21.11
N LEU A 28 -9.17 -4.70 20.42
CA LEU A 28 -8.63 -6.04 20.22
C LEU A 28 -7.26 -6.17 20.92
N PHE A 29 -7.24 -5.99 22.24
CA PHE A 29 -6.06 -6.25 23.08
C PHE A 29 -4.80 -5.44 22.71
N ASN A 30 -4.96 -4.28 22.08
CA ASN A 30 -3.88 -3.46 21.51
C ASN A 30 -3.06 -4.16 20.42
N ILE A 31 -3.65 -5.12 19.72
CA ILE A 31 -3.03 -5.78 18.56
C ILE A 31 -3.18 -4.86 17.35
N ILE A 32 -2.07 -4.25 16.91
CA ILE A 32 -2.02 -3.31 15.78
C ILE A 32 -2.51 -3.99 14.48
N ALA A 33 -2.11 -5.25 14.26
CA ALA A 33 -2.52 -6.05 13.11
C ALA A 33 -4.06 -6.14 12.91
N ALA A 34 -4.87 -5.93 13.95
CA ALA A 34 -6.34 -5.90 13.84
C ALA A 34 -6.89 -4.74 12.99
N GLN A 35 -6.08 -3.71 12.76
CA GLN A 35 -6.44 -2.58 11.90
C GLN A 35 -6.32 -2.95 10.42
N PHE A 36 -5.42 -3.87 10.07
CA PHE A 36 -5.15 -4.31 8.72
C PHE A 36 -6.09 -5.44 8.30
N THR A 37 -6.19 -5.67 6.98
CA THR A 37 -7.18 -6.62 6.45
C THR A 37 -6.55 -7.99 6.23
N THR A 38 -7.09 -9.01 6.89
CA THR A 38 -6.86 -10.44 6.63
C THR A 38 -8.22 -11.11 6.33
N PHE A 39 -8.29 -12.43 6.23
CA PHE A 39 -9.52 -13.15 5.89
C PHE A 39 -9.89 -14.20 6.92
N LEU A 40 -11.18 -14.33 7.20
CA LEU A 40 -11.75 -15.48 7.89
C LEU A 40 -12.28 -16.48 6.86
N LYS A 41 -11.82 -17.73 6.93
CA LYS A 41 -12.30 -18.85 6.15
C LYS A 41 -12.44 -20.08 7.04
N ASP A 42 -13.62 -20.71 7.04
CA ASP A 42 -13.93 -21.88 7.86
C ASP A 42 -13.60 -21.69 9.36
N GLY A 43 -13.81 -20.47 9.87
CA GLY A 43 -13.55 -20.10 11.27
C GLY A 43 -12.10 -19.80 11.61
N MET A 44 -11.18 -19.88 10.66
CA MET A 44 -9.75 -19.62 10.83
C MET A 44 -9.31 -18.37 10.07
N LEU A 45 -8.34 -17.64 10.63
CA LEU A 45 -7.66 -16.58 9.90
C LEU A 45 -6.76 -17.19 8.82
N VAL A 46 -6.79 -16.64 7.61
CA VAL A 46 -6.01 -17.10 6.47
C VAL A 46 -5.40 -15.92 5.71
N GLY A 47 -4.19 -16.13 5.21
CA GLY A 47 -3.42 -15.13 4.48
C GLY A 47 -2.75 -14.07 5.36
N ASP A 48 -1.91 -13.27 4.71
CA ASP A 48 -1.25 -12.14 5.35
C ASP A 48 -2.16 -10.90 5.40
N PHE A 49 -1.69 -9.88 6.10
CA PHE A 49 -2.38 -8.61 6.25
C PHE A 49 -2.09 -7.72 5.04
N GLY A 50 -3.14 -7.25 4.36
CA GLY A 50 -3.04 -6.16 3.38
C GLY A 50 -3.51 -4.83 3.97
N LEU A 51 -3.67 -3.83 3.11
CA LEU A 51 -4.11 -2.48 3.47
C LEU A 51 -5.29 -2.45 4.46
N SER A 52 -5.24 -1.52 5.40
CA SER A 52 -6.35 -1.24 6.29
C SER A 52 -7.56 -0.67 5.52
N LEU A 53 -8.75 -0.72 6.12
CA LEU A 53 -9.93 -0.05 5.53
C LEU A 53 -9.72 1.46 5.37
N GLN A 54 -9.01 2.10 6.30
CA GLN A 54 -8.71 3.52 6.25
C GLN A 54 -7.77 3.84 5.08
N GLU A 55 -6.78 2.97 4.82
CA GLU A 55 -5.85 3.13 3.70
C GLU A 55 -6.52 2.87 2.37
N VAL A 56 -7.41 1.88 2.27
CA VAL A 56 -8.26 1.70 1.09
C VAL A 56 -9.09 2.96 0.83
N GLN A 57 -9.74 3.54 1.84
CA GLN A 57 -10.51 4.78 1.71
C GLN A 57 -9.65 5.99 1.31
N PHE A 58 -8.44 6.09 1.85
CA PHE A 58 -7.45 7.09 1.43
C PHE A 58 -7.11 6.92 -0.06
N LEU A 59 -6.84 5.69 -0.51
CA LEU A 59 -6.54 5.43 -1.92
C LEU A 59 -7.74 5.62 -2.85
N GLU A 60 -8.99 5.45 -2.38
CA GLU A 60 -10.16 5.82 -3.18
C GLU A 60 -10.14 7.29 -3.59
N GLY A 61 -9.61 8.18 -2.73
CA GLY A 61 -9.45 9.59 -3.04
C GLY A 61 -8.51 9.85 -4.23
N PHE A 62 -7.58 8.93 -4.54
CA PHE A 62 -6.69 9.08 -5.70
C PHE A 62 -7.47 9.06 -7.02
N THR A 63 -8.66 8.43 -7.05
CA THR A 63 -9.47 8.33 -8.26
C THR A 63 -9.99 9.68 -8.77
N ASP A 64 -9.99 10.71 -7.92
CA ASP A 64 -10.35 12.07 -8.32
C ASP A 64 -9.17 12.84 -8.96
N TYR A 65 -7.94 12.31 -8.86
CA TYR A 65 -6.72 13.03 -9.24
C TYR A 65 -5.80 12.27 -10.20
N LEU A 66 -5.89 10.94 -10.22
CA LEU A 66 -5.04 10.06 -11.00
C LEU A 66 -5.86 9.26 -12.00
N ASN A 67 -5.24 8.97 -13.14
CA ASN A 67 -5.76 8.05 -14.15
C ASN A 67 -4.59 7.18 -14.68
N PRO A 68 -4.03 6.30 -13.83
CA PRO A 68 -2.90 5.46 -14.21
C PRO A 68 -3.31 4.49 -15.33
N GLY A 69 -2.46 4.32 -16.34
CA GLY A 69 -2.62 3.23 -17.31
C GLY A 69 -2.02 1.93 -16.80
N THR A 70 -1.01 2.03 -15.93
CA THR A 70 -0.26 0.90 -15.38
C THR A 70 -0.09 1.03 -13.87
N ILE A 71 -0.36 -0.07 -13.17
CA ILE A 71 -0.17 -0.16 -11.72
C ILE A 71 0.74 -1.36 -11.43
N LEU A 72 1.82 -1.14 -10.68
CA LEU A 72 2.65 -2.22 -10.15
C LEU A 72 2.41 -2.38 -8.65
N VAL A 73 2.19 -3.61 -8.22
CA VAL A 73 2.12 -4.00 -6.80
C VAL A 73 3.27 -4.96 -6.51
N VAL A 74 4.14 -4.58 -5.57
CA VAL A 74 5.24 -5.42 -5.08
C VAL A 74 4.81 -5.96 -3.72
N GLY A 75 4.54 -7.27 -3.65
CA GLY A 75 3.87 -7.91 -2.51
C GLY A 75 2.36 -7.98 -2.74
N ASN A 76 1.88 -9.14 -3.20
CA ASN A 76 0.47 -9.41 -3.46
C ASN A 76 -0.25 -10.04 -2.27
N ALA A 77 0.43 -10.94 -1.54
CA ALA A 77 -0.16 -11.84 -0.56
C ALA A 77 -1.45 -12.49 -1.11
N HIS A 78 -2.58 -12.31 -0.43
CA HIS A 78 -3.89 -12.82 -0.86
C HIS A 78 -4.69 -11.84 -1.75
N GLY A 79 -4.05 -10.78 -2.26
CA GLY A 79 -4.59 -9.92 -3.30
C GLY A 79 -5.52 -8.81 -2.84
N TRP A 80 -5.67 -8.56 -1.54
CA TRP A 80 -6.56 -7.51 -1.02
C TRP A 80 -6.26 -6.13 -1.65
N SER A 81 -5.02 -5.68 -1.51
CA SER A 81 -4.54 -4.39 -2.03
C SER A 81 -4.58 -4.35 -3.56
N THR A 82 -4.17 -5.43 -4.23
CA THR A 82 -4.20 -5.58 -5.69
C THR A 82 -5.60 -5.45 -6.26
N VAL A 83 -6.59 -6.14 -5.67
CA VAL A 83 -7.99 -6.09 -6.09
C VAL A 83 -8.59 -4.71 -5.81
N ALA A 84 -8.25 -4.09 -4.67
CA ALA A 84 -8.70 -2.73 -4.36
C ALA A 84 -8.25 -1.74 -5.45
N LEU A 85 -6.97 -1.75 -5.83
CA LEU A 85 -6.43 -0.87 -6.87
C LEU A 85 -7.09 -1.12 -8.23
N ALA A 86 -7.32 -2.39 -8.61
CA ALA A 86 -8.02 -2.71 -9.86
C ALA A 86 -9.49 -2.25 -9.88
N LEU A 87 -10.15 -2.21 -8.73
CA LEU A 87 -11.51 -1.68 -8.62
C LEU A 87 -11.56 -0.16 -8.66
N MET A 88 -10.56 0.52 -8.09
CA MET A 88 -10.40 1.97 -8.14
C MET A 88 -10.08 2.46 -9.56
N PHE A 89 -9.24 1.71 -10.28
CA PHE A 89 -8.76 2.06 -11.62
C PHE A 89 -9.08 0.94 -12.62
N PRO A 90 -10.36 0.78 -13.01
CA PRO A 90 -10.81 -0.37 -13.82
C PRO A 90 -10.18 -0.44 -15.22
N GLU A 91 -9.73 0.69 -15.76
CA GLU A 91 -9.07 0.76 -17.07
C GLU A 91 -7.55 0.50 -16.98
N ALA A 92 -6.98 0.52 -15.78
CA ALA A 92 -5.54 0.32 -15.59
C ALA A 92 -5.18 -1.17 -15.70
N SER A 93 -3.99 -1.46 -16.22
CA SER A 93 -3.38 -2.78 -16.11
C SER A 93 -2.68 -2.91 -14.77
N VAL A 94 -3.22 -3.75 -13.88
CA VAL A 94 -2.62 -4.01 -12.56
C VAL A 94 -1.75 -5.25 -12.62
N ILE A 95 -0.45 -5.08 -12.39
CA ILE A 95 0.53 -6.16 -12.34
C ILE A 95 1.00 -6.31 -10.90
N ALA A 96 0.83 -7.49 -10.32
CA ALA A 96 1.31 -7.80 -8.99
C ALA A 96 2.46 -8.80 -9.06
N VAL A 97 3.46 -8.65 -8.20
CA VAL A 97 4.62 -9.54 -8.10
C VAL A 97 4.70 -10.12 -6.70
N ASP A 98 4.82 -11.44 -6.61
CA ASP A 98 4.95 -12.16 -5.34
C ASP A 98 5.66 -13.50 -5.52
N ILE A 99 6.11 -14.11 -4.42
CA ILE A 99 6.67 -15.46 -4.37
C ILE A 99 5.64 -16.51 -3.89
N ASP A 100 4.56 -16.11 -3.21
CA ASP A 100 3.53 -17.03 -2.71
C ASP A 100 2.64 -17.56 -3.84
N SER A 101 2.84 -18.82 -4.23
CA SER A 101 2.09 -19.46 -5.31
C SER A 101 0.58 -19.53 -5.05
N ASP A 102 0.18 -19.68 -3.78
CA ASP A 102 -1.24 -19.83 -3.43
C ASP A 102 -1.95 -18.49 -3.54
N GLY A 103 -1.37 -17.43 -2.96
CA GLY A 103 -1.81 -16.05 -3.12
C GLY A 103 -1.88 -15.60 -4.59
N ILE A 104 -0.85 -15.93 -5.39
CA ILE A 104 -0.81 -15.63 -6.83
C ILE A 104 -1.96 -16.32 -7.58
N ALA A 105 -2.13 -17.63 -7.37
CA ALA A 105 -3.16 -18.41 -8.02
C ALA A 105 -4.57 -17.91 -7.62
N PHE A 106 -4.73 -17.55 -6.34
CA PHE A 106 -5.97 -17.00 -5.79
C PHE A 106 -6.31 -15.65 -6.41
N THR A 107 -5.41 -14.67 -6.39
CA THR A 107 -5.63 -13.34 -6.99
C THR A 107 -5.97 -13.43 -8.48
N ASN A 108 -5.23 -14.25 -9.25
CA ASN A 108 -5.54 -14.46 -10.67
C ASN A 108 -6.90 -15.14 -10.88
N GLY A 109 -7.31 -16.02 -9.96
CA GLY A 109 -8.64 -16.61 -9.93
C GLY A 109 -9.73 -15.57 -9.72
N LEU A 110 -9.56 -14.69 -8.72
CA LEU A 110 -10.45 -13.56 -8.46
C LEU A 110 -10.57 -12.65 -9.68
N ALA A 111 -9.44 -12.33 -10.31
CA ALA A 111 -9.38 -11.47 -11.48
C ALA A 111 -10.23 -12.02 -12.63
N ARG A 112 -10.03 -13.30 -12.99
CA ARG A 112 -10.80 -13.97 -14.06
C ARG A 112 -12.30 -14.02 -13.77
N LYS A 113 -12.68 -14.38 -12.54
CA LYS A 113 -14.09 -14.54 -12.15
C LYS A 113 -14.85 -13.22 -12.08
N ASN A 114 -14.15 -12.12 -11.82
CA ASN A 114 -14.75 -10.80 -11.63
C ASN A 114 -14.45 -9.82 -12.79
N GLY A 115 -13.77 -10.28 -13.84
CA GLY A 115 -13.41 -9.46 -15.00
C GLY A 115 -12.49 -8.29 -14.65
N LEU A 116 -11.55 -8.49 -13.72
CA LEU A 116 -10.59 -7.46 -13.32
C LEU A 116 -9.34 -7.53 -14.17
N ASN A 117 -8.77 -6.38 -14.54
CA ASN A 117 -7.53 -6.28 -15.30
C ASN A 117 -6.31 -6.44 -14.40
N ILE A 118 -6.17 -7.63 -13.81
CA ILE A 118 -5.08 -7.99 -12.90
C ILE A 118 -4.29 -9.16 -13.50
N THR A 119 -2.97 -9.05 -13.46
CA THR A 119 -2.06 -10.18 -13.65
C THR A 119 -1.09 -10.27 -12.47
N CYS A 120 -1.25 -11.30 -11.64
CA CYS A 120 -0.29 -11.60 -10.58
C CYS A 120 0.75 -12.61 -11.08
N ILE A 121 2.03 -12.30 -10.93
CA ILE A 121 3.14 -13.02 -11.55
C ILE A 121 4.11 -13.47 -10.46
N SER A 122 4.53 -14.73 -10.54
CA SER A 122 5.57 -15.25 -9.66
C SER A 122 6.91 -14.58 -9.93
N GLY A 123 7.49 -13.98 -8.90
CA GLY A 123 8.79 -13.35 -8.92
C GLY A 123 9.18 -12.82 -7.55
N ARG A 124 10.48 -12.78 -7.28
CA ARG A 124 11.02 -12.18 -6.06
C ARG A 124 11.41 -10.73 -6.33
N SER A 125 10.99 -9.82 -5.45
CA SER A 125 11.48 -8.44 -5.46
C SER A 125 12.73 -8.33 -4.59
N PRO A 126 13.75 -7.56 -4.99
CA PRO A 126 13.82 -6.71 -6.20
C PRO A 126 14.14 -7.45 -7.52
N GLU A 127 14.63 -8.68 -7.46
CA GLU A 127 15.40 -9.30 -8.55
C GLU A 127 14.62 -9.50 -9.85
N ASP A 128 13.34 -9.85 -9.75
CA ASP A 128 12.49 -10.20 -10.89
C ASP A 128 11.67 -9.02 -11.43
N VAL A 129 11.59 -7.90 -10.73
CA VAL A 129 10.75 -6.74 -11.10
C VAL A 129 11.09 -6.27 -12.52
N SER A 130 12.38 -6.04 -12.80
CA SER A 130 12.83 -5.59 -14.11
C SER A 130 12.47 -6.57 -15.25
N ARG A 131 12.57 -7.87 -14.99
CA ARG A 131 12.21 -8.91 -15.95
C ARG A 131 10.71 -8.90 -16.21
N ILE A 132 9.91 -8.84 -15.15
CA ILE A 132 8.45 -8.88 -15.21
C ILE A 132 7.90 -7.66 -15.95
N VAL A 133 8.34 -6.45 -15.59
CA VAL A 133 7.92 -5.20 -16.27
C VAL A 133 8.19 -5.27 -17.77
N ARG A 134 9.37 -5.77 -18.18
CA ARG A 134 9.72 -5.95 -19.60
C ARG A 134 8.88 -7.03 -20.29
N GLN A 135 8.60 -8.15 -19.62
CA GLN A 135 7.77 -9.23 -20.17
C GLN A 135 6.32 -8.78 -20.39
N GLN A 136 5.82 -7.86 -19.57
CA GLN A 136 4.50 -7.23 -19.77
C GLN A 136 4.52 -6.13 -20.84
N GLY A 137 5.66 -5.91 -21.53
CA GLY A 137 5.80 -4.90 -22.57
C GLY A 137 5.74 -3.45 -22.04
N LEU A 138 5.86 -3.26 -20.72
CA LEU A 138 5.77 -1.95 -20.10
C LEU A 138 7.09 -1.20 -20.22
N LYS A 139 6.99 0.10 -20.53
CA LYS A 139 8.12 1.03 -20.57
C LYS A 139 8.17 1.92 -19.33
N THR A 140 6.99 2.25 -18.81
CA THR A 140 6.81 3.15 -17.67
C THR A 140 5.76 2.58 -16.72
N LEU A 141 5.80 3.01 -15.47
CA LEU A 141 4.85 2.68 -14.41
C LEU A 141 4.20 3.96 -13.89
N ASP A 142 2.87 4.01 -13.76
CA ASP A 142 2.17 5.24 -13.38
C ASP A 142 1.87 5.29 -11.88
N LEU A 143 1.42 4.17 -11.31
CA LEU A 143 1.21 4.03 -9.87
C LEU A 143 1.90 2.77 -9.37
N ILE A 144 2.64 2.88 -8.28
CA ILE A 144 3.38 1.76 -7.69
C ILE A 144 3.03 1.65 -6.22
N LEU A 145 2.73 0.43 -5.75
CA LEU A 145 2.61 0.10 -4.33
C LEU A 145 3.72 -0.89 -3.96
N ILE A 146 4.54 -0.53 -2.97
CA ILE A 146 5.55 -1.39 -2.36
C ILE A 146 5.04 -1.82 -0.97
N ASP A 147 4.76 -3.10 -0.84
CA ASP A 147 4.13 -3.75 0.32
C ASP A 147 4.61 -5.22 0.45
N ALA A 148 5.93 -5.42 0.40
CA ALA A 148 6.56 -6.75 0.42
C ALA A 148 7.35 -7.00 1.71
N CYS A 149 8.67 -6.80 1.69
CA CYS A 149 9.52 -7.09 2.84
C CYS A 149 9.72 -5.86 3.71
N HIS A 150 9.37 -5.95 5.00
CA HIS A 150 9.36 -4.80 5.90
C HIS A 150 10.73 -4.53 6.54
N THR A 151 11.73 -4.24 5.69
CA THR A 151 13.06 -3.78 6.13
C THR A 151 13.48 -2.53 5.37
N VAL A 152 14.33 -1.72 5.99
CA VAL A 152 14.92 -0.53 5.37
C VAL A 152 15.60 -0.87 4.04
N GLU A 153 16.40 -1.93 4.03
CA GLU A 153 17.13 -2.38 2.82
C GLU A 153 16.19 -2.84 1.71
N ALA A 154 15.15 -3.60 2.04
CA ALA A 154 14.18 -4.06 1.05
C ALA A 154 13.44 -2.90 0.37
N VAL A 155 12.99 -1.89 1.12
CA VAL A 155 12.35 -0.70 0.53
C VAL A 155 13.27 0.05 -0.43
N GLU A 156 14.55 0.21 -0.08
CA GLU A 156 15.55 0.84 -0.97
C GLU A 156 15.81 0.02 -2.23
N ASN A 157 15.86 -1.31 -2.09
CA ASN A 157 16.08 -2.25 -3.18
C ASN A 157 14.87 -2.32 -4.13
N ASP A 158 13.66 -2.40 -3.59
CA ASP A 158 12.41 -2.39 -4.36
C ASP A 158 12.25 -1.08 -5.13
N PHE A 159 12.53 0.05 -4.48
CA PHE A 159 12.57 1.35 -5.17
C PHE A 159 13.60 1.34 -6.31
N SER A 160 14.82 0.85 -6.04
CA SER A 160 15.88 0.79 -7.06
C SER A 160 15.48 -0.06 -8.26
N ALA A 161 14.70 -1.12 -8.06
CA ALA A 161 14.23 -2.00 -9.11
C ALA A 161 13.16 -1.34 -10.01
N ILE A 162 12.30 -0.49 -9.44
CA ILE A 162 11.28 0.24 -10.20
C ILE A 162 11.78 1.56 -10.80
N HIS A 163 12.84 2.16 -10.23
CA HIS A 163 13.30 3.51 -10.57
C HIS A 163 13.53 3.74 -12.08
N PRO A 164 14.14 2.78 -12.83
CA PRO A 164 14.32 2.93 -14.29
C PRO A 164 13.04 3.01 -15.11
N TYR A 165 11.89 2.67 -14.51
CA TYR A 165 10.57 2.62 -15.16
C TYR A 165 9.66 3.77 -14.71
N LEU A 166 10.16 4.71 -13.91
CA LEU A 166 9.38 5.88 -13.53
C LEU A 166 9.28 6.85 -14.71
N ASN A 167 8.12 7.50 -14.82
CA ASN A 167 7.89 8.67 -15.64
C ASN A 167 7.64 9.89 -14.75
N GLU A 168 7.53 11.08 -15.34
CA GLU A 168 7.38 12.32 -14.56
C GLU A 168 6.13 12.34 -13.67
N ASN A 169 5.07 11.62 -14.06
CA ASN A 169 3.81 11.54 -13.33
C ASN A 169 3.69 10.30 -12.44
N SER A 170 4.75 9.50 -12.30
CA SER A 170 4.72 8.31 -11.44
C SER A 170 4.49 8.69 -9.98
N VAL A 171 3.56 7.97 -9.34
CA VAL A 171 3.31 8.05 -7.90
C VAL A 171 3.68 6.71 -7.28
N ILE A 172 4.49 6.76 -6.22
CA ILE A 172 4.98 5.56 -5.52
C ILE A 172 4.47 5.61 -4.09
N LEU A 173 3.82 4.54 -3.65
CA LEU A 173 3.35 4.32 -2.31
C LEU A 173 4.23 3.28 -1.62
N PHE A 174 4.66 3.59 -0.41
CA PHE A 174 5.41 2.71 0.46
C PHE A 174 4.53 2.39 1.67
N HIS A 175 4.12 1.14 1.80
CA HIS A 175 3.32 0.72 2.93
C HIS A 175 4.19 0.55 4.19
N ASP A 176 3.61 0.62 5.38
CA ASP A 176 4.27 0.20 6.63
C ASP A 176 5.53 0.97 7.06
N LEU A 177 5.79 2.16 6.52
CA LEU A 177 7.03 2.88 6.83
C LEU A 177 7.20 3.21 8.31
N MET A 178 6.17 3.69 9.00
CA MET A 178 6.28 4.04 10.42
C MET A 178 6.19 2.80 11.29
N ASP A 179 5.20 1.95 11.07
CA ASP A 179 4.96 0.74 11.87
C ASP A 179 6.16 -0.23 11.86
N HIS A 180 6.87 -0.31 10.74
CA HIS A 180 8.06 -1.15 10.60
C HIS A 180 9.38 -0.37 10.62
N LYS A 181 9.37 0.91 11.04
CA LYS A 181 10.57 1.75 11.20
C LYS A 181 11.44 1.86 9.94
N MET A 182 10.81 1.87 8.76
CA MET A 182 11.47 1.95 7.45
C MET A 182 11.64 3.38 6.92
N VAL A 183 11.16 4.40 7.66
CA VAL A 183 11.35 5.82 7.33
C VAL A 183 12.79 6.20 6.94
N PRO A 184 13.86 5.68 7.56
CA PRO A 184 15.24 5.97 7.13
C PRO A 184 15.51 5.64 5.65
N GLY A 185 15.03 4.51 5.15
CA GLY A 185 15.24 4.10 3.76
C GLY A 185 14.45 4.96 2.78
N PHE A 186 13.21 5.31 3.15
CA PHE A 186 12.42 6.28 2.39
C PHE A 186 13.12 7.64 2.29
N VAL A 187 13.68 8.16 3.39
CA VAL A 187 14.45 9.42 3.38
C VAL A 187 15.71 9.31 2.52
N ALA A 188 16.40 8.16 2.55
CA ALA A 188 17.57 7.92 1.70
C ALA A 188 17.21 7.96 0.21
N ILE A 189 16.09 7.33 -0.18
CA ILE A 189 15.54 7.37 -1.55
C ILE A 189 15.31 8.83 -1.99
N LEU A 190 14.59 9.63 -1.19
CA LEU A 190 14.28 11.02 -1.55
C LEU A 190 15.55 11.86 -1.71
N LYS A 191 16.51 11.73 -0.79
CA LYS A 191 17.79 12.44 -0.86
C LYS A 191 18.60 12.08 -2.11
N LYS A 192 18.60 10.80 -2.49
CA LYS A 192 19.35 10.30 -3.65
C LYS A 192 18.75 10.73 -4.98
N THR A 193 17.43 10.86 -5.05
CA THR A 193 16.71 11.04 -6.31
C THR A 193 16.17 12.46 -6.53
N GLY A 194 16.01 13.24 -5.45
CA GLY A 194 15.38 14.56 -5.52
C GLY A 194 13.87 14.51 -5.70
N LEU A 195 13.24 13.33 -5.60
CA LEU A 195 11.78 13.21 -5.59
C LEU A 195 11.19 13.98 -4.40
N TYR A 196 9.99 14.53 -4.61
CA TYR A 196 9.18 14.98 -3.49
C TYR A 196 8.66 13.75 -2.75
N GLY A 197 8.57 13.85 -1.42
CA GLY A 197 7.96 12.80 -0.63
C GLY A 197 7.25 13.31 0.61
N LYS A 198 6.21 12.60 1.01
CA LYS A 198 5.41 12.88 2.21
C LYS A 198 5.27 11.61 3.03
N LEU A 199 5.44 11.73 4.34
CA LEU A 199 5.14 10.67 5.30
C LEU A 199 3.70 10.88 5.78
N LEU A 200 2.82 9.96 5.45
CA LEU A 200 1.37 10.06 5.67
C LEU A 200 1.02 9.61 7.10
N THR A 201 1.38 10.43 8.09
CA THR A 201 1.24 10.20 9.54
C THR A 201 -0.19 9.88 10.01
N ARG A 202 -1.20 10.13 9.18
CA ARG A 202 -2.62 9.87 9.51
C ARG A 202 -3.21 8.66 8.79
N THR A 203 -2.41 7.93 8.00
CA THR A 203 -2.76 6.59 7.53
C THR A 203 -2.50 5.57 8.64
N THR A 204 -3.10 4.38 8.55
CA THR A 204 -3.02 3.37 9.62
C THR A 204 -1.59 2.96 9.92
N SER A 205 -0.80 2.69 8.88
CA SER A 205 0.59 2.22 8.98
C SER A 205 1.66 3.32 8.97
N GLY A 206 1.24 4.58 8.74
CA GLY A 206 2.15 5.67 8.41
C GLY A 206 2.85 5.45 7.07
N MET A 207 2.08 5.30 5.99
CA MET A 207 2.56 5.13 4.62
C MET A 207 3.47 6.28 4.15
N GLY A 208 4.34 6.01 3.18
CA GLY A 208 5.05 7.05 2.42
C GLY A 208 4.48 7.21 1.03
N VAL A 209 4.56 8.42 0.48
CA VAL A 209 4.32 8.69 -0.95
C VAL A 209 5.49 9.46 -1.53
N ALA A 210 5.99 9.03 -2.69
CA ALA A 210 7.01 9.75 -3.46
C ALA A 210 6.56 9.99 -4.90
N TYR A 211 6.95 11.13 -5.47
CA TYR A 211 6.60 11.55 -6.82
C TYR A 211 7.55 12.64 -7.35
N GLN A 212 7.65 12.77 -8.67
CA GLN A 212 8.37 13.89 -9.30
C GLN A 212 7.45 15.10 -9.46
N GLN A 213 6.25 14.89 -10.01
CA GLN A 213 5.21 15.91 -10.08
C GLN A 213 3.84 15.29 -9.87
N VAL A 214 2.95 16.07 -9.25
CA VAL A 214 1.52 15.77 -9.09
C VAL A 214 0.73 17.06 -9.26
N SER A 215 -0.57 16.95 -9.51
CA SER A 215 -1.44 18.12 -9.51
C SER A 215 -1.43 18.82 -8.14
N PRO A 216 -1.60 20.14 -8.09
CA PRO A 216 -1.74 20.85 -6.81
C PRO A 216 -2.87 20.30 -5.93
N GLN A 217 -3.95 19.81 -6.55
CA GLN A 217 -5.07 19.21 -5.86
C GLN A 217 -4.69 17.88 -5.19
N LEU A 218 -3.93 17.01 -5.88
CA LEU A 218 -3.41 15.80 -5.25
C LEU A 218 -2.42 16.14 -4.14
N ALA A 219 -1.53 17.13 -4.34
CA ALA A 219 -0.63 17.57 -3.28
C ALA A 219 -1.39 18.03 -2.02
N SER A 220 -2.45 18.85 -2.18
CA SER A 220 -3.32 19.27 -1.09
C SER A 220 -4.09 18.12 -0.43
N TYR A 221 -4.51 17.13 -1.23
CA TYR A 221 -5.12 15.91 -0.71
C TYR A 221 -4.14 15.13 0.18
N LEU A 222 -2.89 14.96 -0.27
CA LEU A 222 -1.84 14.30 0.51
C LEU A 222 -1.49 15.08 1.79
N ASP A 223 -1.55 16.41 1.77
CA ASP A 223 -1.35 17.27 2.95
C ASP A 223 -2.39 17.04 4.05
N CYS A 224 -3.59 16.55 3.71
CA CYS A 224 -4.59 16.20 4.72
C CYS A 224 -4.17 14.99 5.57
N PHE A 225 -3.24 14.17 5.08
CA PHE A 225 -2.74 12.95 5.71
C PHE A 225 -1.28 13.05 6.17
N ASN A 226 -0.59 14.15 5.83
CA ASN A 226 0.79 14.41 6.19
C ASN A 226 0.88 15.55 7.21
N ASP A 227 1.45 15.28 8.37
CA ASP A 227 1.82 16.32 9.33
C ASP A 227 3.28 16.75 9.14
N HIS A 228 3.58 18.02 9.45
CA HIS A 228 4.96 18.43 9.68
C HIS A 228 5.53 17.63 10.88
N PRO A 229 6.78 17.10 10.81
CA PRO A 229 7.32 16.26 11.88
C PRO A 229 7.27 16.89 13.27
N GLU A 230 7.48 18.20 13.38
CA GLU A 230 7.39 18.92 14.65
C GLU A 230 5.97 18.93 15.22
N ASN A 231 4.96 19.16 14.36
CA ASN A 231 3.55 19.16 14.78
C ASN A 231 3.10 17.76 15.21
N TYR A 232 3.52 16.74 14.46
CA TYR A 232 3.24 15.35 14.79
C TYR A 232 3.83 14.97 16.16
N ASN A 233 5.11 15.26 16.38
CA ASN A 233 5.79 14.96 17.64
C ASN A 233 5.16 15.74 18.80
N HIS A 234 4.89 17.05 18.61
CA HIS A 234 4.23 17.85 19.63
C HIS A 234 2.85 17.28 20.01
N TYR A 235 2.03 16.92 19.02
CA TYR A 235 0.72 16.33 19.27
C TYR A 235 0.82 14.99 20.01
N ARG A 236 1.76 14.11 19.58
CA ARG A 236 2.01 12.83 20.25
C ARG A 236 2.37 13.04 21.72
N ASP A 237 3.29 13.95 22.02
CA ASP A 237 3.73 14.23 23.40
C ASP A 237 2.57 14.77 24.26
N GLN A 238 1.67 15.59 23.68
CA GLN A 238 0.45 16.04 24.37
C GLN A 238 -0.52 14.89 24.66
N ILE A 239 -0.76 13.99 23.69
CA ILE A 239 -1.63 12.82 23.88
C ILE A 239 -1.05 11.86 24.93
N GLU A 240 0.26 11.66 24.91
CA GLU A 240 0.97 10.86 25.90
C GLU A 240 0.75 11.42 27.31
N HIS A 241 0.97 12.72 27.50
CA HIS A 241 0.72 13.41 28.76
C HIS A 241 -0.72 13.25 29.26
N LEU A 242 -1.71 13.39 28.36
CA LEU A 242 -3.13 13.21 28.69
C LEU A 242 -3.48 11.76 29.07
N SER A 243 -2.77 10.78 28.51
CA SER A 243 -3.03 9.36 28.74
C SER A 243 -2.52 8.84 30.09
N GLY A 244 -1.72 9.63 30.82
CA GLY A 244 -1.07 9.21 32.06
C GLY A 244 0.01 8.13 31.88
N LYS A 245 0.35 7.77 30.63
CA LYS A 245 1.48 6.91 30.31
C LYS A 245 2.71 7.79 30.12
N HIS A 246 3.71 7.65 30.99
CA HIS A 246 5.06 8.15 30.69
C HIS A 246 5.79 7.07 29.89
N ALA A 247 6.10 7.33 28.61
CA ALA A 247 6.99 6.49 27.83
C ALA A 247 8.42 6.71 28.33
N SER A 248 9.05 5.60 28.74
CA SER A 248 10.50 5.48 28.73
C SER A 248 10.94 5.67 27.28
N GLY A 249 11.66 6.76 27.02
CA GLY A 249 11.99 7.23 25.68
C GLY A 249 12.62 6.16 24.77
N LEU A 250 12.21 6.15 23.51
CA LEU A 250 12.93 5.51 22.42
C LEU A 250 14.07 6.45 22.00
N ASN A 251 15.30 6.07 22.34
CA ASN A 251 16.52 6.52 21.66
C ASN A 251 16.67 5.79 20.32
#